data_AF-A0A117SVN1-F1
#
_entry.id   AF-A0A117SVN1-F1
#
_cell.length_a   1.000
_cell.length_b   1.000
_cell.length_c   1.000
_cell.angle_alpha   90.00
_cell.angle_beta   90.00
_cell.angle_gamma   90.00
#
_symmetry.space_group_name_H-M   'P 1'
#
loop_
_entity.id
_entity.type
_entity.pdbx_description
1 polymer ?
#
loop_
_entity_poly.entity_id
_entity_poly.type
_entity_poly.pdbx_seq_one_letter_code
_entity_poly.pdbx_strand_id
1 'polypeptide(L)'
;MMGDFKSRLLIKRTANLAPLGRGGGQYQNNAVLFEYANALDFLGKEDEAVPLYRRALAMGLSGEIKTQAEIQLGSSLSIIGEDSSAVEILDRVYRETNDPAALAFLCIALYRSGEIKKALKTALGFIISSEQGLLPEYKRVLSQYLNEVT
;
A
#
# COMPACT_ATOMS: atom_id res chain seq x y z
N MET A 1 3.32 9.96 -23.56
CA MET A 1 4.53 9.12 -23.54
C MET A 1 4.62 8.54 -22.13
N MET A 2 3.88 7.45 -21.89
CA MET A 2 3.75 6.81 -20.57
C MET A 2 5.01 5.97 -20.37
N GLY A 3 6.06 6.56 -19.78
CA GLY A 3 7.31 5.87 -19.50
C GLY A 3 7.05 4.65 -18.62
N ASP A 4 7.75 3.57 -18.90
CA ASP A 4 7.69 2.28 -18.20
C ASP A 4 7.74 2.45 -16.67
N PHE A 5 6.56 2.49 -16.04
CA PHE A 5 6.37 2.66 -14.59
C PHE A 5 6.62 1.36 -13.82
N LYS A 6 7.27 0.35 -14.43
CA LYS A 6 7.88 -0.80 -13.74
C LYS A 6 9.10 -0.39 -12.90
N SER A 7 9.04 0.79 -12.31
CA SER A 7 9.87 1.23 -11.19
C SER A 7 9.49 0.37 -9.99
N ARG A 8 10.11 -0.82 -9.92
CA ARG A 8 10.14 -1.75 -8.79
C ARG A 8 10.20 -0.94 -7.50
N LEU A 9 9.06 -0.77 -6.83
CA LEU A 9 9.02 -0.03 -5.57
C LEU A 9 9.82 -0.84 -4.55
N LEU A 10 11.03 -0.36 -4.27
CA LEU A 10 11.88 -0.75 -3.13
C LEU A 10 11.04 -0.57 -1.83
N ILE A 11 11.18 -1.36 -0.75
CA ILE A 11 12.35 -1.47 0.14
C ILE A 11 12.18 -2.71 1.08
N LYS A 12 13.26 -3.49 1.20
CA LYS A 12 13.66 -4.55 2.16
C LYS A 12 12.68 -5.05 3.25
N ARG A 13 12.52 -6.38 3.29
CA ARG A 13 12.98 -7.22 4.42
C ARG A 13 13.54 -8.54 3.90
N THR A 14 14.82 -8.79 4.16
CA THR A 14 15.43 -10.12 4.05
C THR A 14 14.57 -11.09 4.84
N ALA A 15 14.07 -12.13 4.16
CA ALA A 15 13.34 -13.21 4.76
C ALA A 15 14.14 -13.76 5.96
N ASN A 16 13.65 -13.51 7.17
CA ASN A 16 14.03 -14.28 8.34
C ASN A 16 13.32 -15.63 8.20
N LEU A 17 13.85 -16.49 7.33
CA LEU A 17 13.44 -17.88 7.24
C LEU A 17 13.92 -18.58 8.52
N ALA A 18 13.14 -18.48 9.60
CA ALA A 18 13.21 -19.49 10.64
C ALA A 18 12.88 -20.85 9.98
N PRO A 19 13.65 -21.91 10.24
CA PRO A 19 13.44 -23.18 9.56
C PRO A 19 12.04 -23.70 9.89
N LEU A 20 11.22 -23.87 8.86
CA LEU A 20 9.92 -24.55 8.97
C LEU A 20 10.20 -25.97 9.46
N GLY A 21 9.82 -26.24 10.71
CA GLY A 21 9.87 -27.57 11.30
C GLY A 21 9.13 -28.55 10.38
N ARG A 22 9.80 -29.66 10.03
CA ARG A 22 9.21 -30.73 9.23
C ARG A 22 8.02 -31.34 9.99
N GLY A 23 6.81 -31.03 9.53
CA GLY A 23 5.59 -31.72 9.92
C GLY A 23 4.67 -31.78 8.70
N GLY A 24 4.45 -32.97 8.16
CA GLY A 24 3.52 -33.21 7.07
C GLY A 24 2.10 -32.83 7.48
N GLY A 25 1.57 -31.78 6.87
CA GLY A 25 0.22 -31.27 7.05
C GLY A 25 0.04 -30.09 6.10
N GLN A 26 -1.08 -30.03 5.41
CA GLN A 26 -1.39 -29.04 4.36
C GLN A 26 -0.95 -27.61 4.75
N TYR A 27 -0.40 -26.86 3.79
CA TYR A 27 -0.02 -25.44 3.93
C TYR A 27 -1.23 -24.52 4.17
N GLN A 28 -1.97 -24.72 5.25
CA GLN A 28 -3.09 -23.90 5.71
C GLN A 28 -2.63 -22.94 6.81
N ASN A 29 -1.57 -22.17 6.53
CA ASN A 29 -1.12 -21.10 7.40
C ASN A 29 -1.27 -19.77 6.66
N ASN A 30 -2.07 -18.85 7.22
CA ASN A 30 -2.31 -17.52 6.64
C ASN A 30 -1.00 -16.73 6.44
N ALA A 31 -0.03 -16.89 7.34
CA ALA A 31 1.30 -16.28 7.21
C ALA A 31 2.08 -16.85 6.02
N VAL A 32 2.00 -18.16 5.76
CA VAL A 32 2.69 -18.77 4.61
C VAL A 32 2.11 -18.27 3.28
N LEU A 33 0.78 -18.11 3.21
CA LEU A 33 0.14 -17.53 2.02
C LEU A 33 0.54 -16.08 1.80
N PHE A 34 0.63 -15.29 2.87
CA PHE A 34 1.11 -13.92 2.83
C PHE A 34 2.56 -13.82 2.35
N GLU A 35 3.47 -14.63 2.89
CA GLU A 35 4.87 -14.64 2.44
C GLU A 35 5.00 -15.11 0.99
N TYR A 36 4.16 -16.06 0.56
CA TYR A 36 4.15 -16.49 -0.84
C TYR A 36 3.62 -15.38 -1.77
N ALA A 37 2.57 -14.69 -1.37
CA ALA A 37 2.07 -13.52 -2.08
C ALA A 37 3.16 -12.45 -2.24
N ASN A 38 3.87 -12.13 -1.15
CA ASN A 38 5.01 -11.23 -1.16
C ASN A 38 6.10 -11.63 -2.16
N ALA A 39 6.44 -12.93 -2.20
CA ALA A 39 7.45 -13.42 -3.13
C ALA A 39 7.00 -13.28 -4.59
N LEU A 40 5.72 -13.49 -4.90
CA LEU A 40 5.17 -13.32 -6.25
C LEU A 40 5.10 -11.84 -6.65
N ASP A 41 4.59 -10.99 -5.76
CA ASP A 41 4.54 -9.53 -5.94
C ASP A 41 5.94 -8.96 -6.21
N PHE A 42 6.95 -9.37 -5.40
CA PHE A 42 8.35 -9.01 -5.60
C PHE A 42 8.91 -9.42 -6.99
N LEU A 43 8.41 -10.54 -7.55
CA LEU A 43 8.79 -11.03 -8.87
C LEU A 43 8.01 -10.36 -10.01
N GLY A 44 7.12 -9.41 -9.73
CA GLY A 44 6.25 -8.76 -10.71
C GLY A 44 5.15 -9.69 -11.23
N LYS A 45 4.65 -10.57 -10.35
CA LYS A 45 3.55 -11.50 -10.60
C LYS A 45 2.34 -11.13 -9.74
N GLU A 46 1.94 -9.87 -9.79
CA GLU A 46 0.88 -9.29 -8.97
C GLU A 46 -0.46 -10.00 -9.21
N ASP A 47 -0.77 -10.39 -10.45
CA ASP A 47 -1.96 -11.20 -10.79
C ASP A 47 -2.02 -12.54 -10.03
N GLU A 48 -0.87 -13.15 -9.77
CA GLU A 48 -0.77 -14.39 -8.97
C GLU A 48 -0.75 -14.09 -7.46
N ALA A 49 -0.22 -12.94 -7.05
CA ALA A 49 -0.10 -12.52 -5.64
C ALA A 49 -1.45 -12.10 -5.02
N VAL A 50 -2.26 -11.32 -5.74
CA VAL A 50 -3.56 -10.79 -5.28
C VAL A 50 -4.47 -11.87 -4.66
N PRO A 51 -4.74 -13.02 -5.31
CA PRO A 51 -5.60 -14.04 -4.72
C PRO A 51 -5.00 -14.64 -3.44
N LEU A 52 -3.68 -14.71 -3.31
CA LEU A 52 -3.01 -15.21 -2.11
C LEU A 52 -3.11 -14.22 -0.94
N TYR A 53 -2.91 -12.92 -1.18
CA TYR A 53 -3.13 -11.89 -0.16
C TYR A 53 -4.57 -11.92 0.35
N ARG A 54 -5.55 -11.95 -0.56
CA ARG A 54 -6.98 -12.03 -0.21
C ARG A 54 -7.28 -13.26 0.64
N ARG A 55 -6.73 -14.42 0.27
CA ARG A 55 -6.90 -15.67 1.01
C ARG A 55 -6.25 -15.61 2.39
N ALA A 56 -5.03 -15.07 2.49
CA ALA A 56 -4.33 -14.90 3.76
C ALA A 56 -5.15 -14.03 4.73
N LEU A 57 -5.66 -12.88 4.24
CA LEU A 57 -6.52 -11.98 5.00
C LEU A 57 -7.83 -12.66 5.44
N ALA A 58 -8.48 -13.39 4.55
CA ALA A 58 -9.72 -14.14 4.86
C ALA A 58 -9.51 -15.24 5.91
N MET A 59 -8.30 -15.77 6.01
CA MET A 59 -7.90 -16.73 7.05
C MET A 59 -7.50 -16.06 8.38
N GLY A 60 -7.74 -14.75 8.54
CA GLY A 60 -7.64 -14.05 9.83
C GLY A 60 -6.23 -13.62 10.22
N LEU A 61 -5.47 -13.02 9.29
CA LEU A 61 -4.28 -12.27 9.67
C LEU A 61 -4.63 -11.17 10.68
N SER A 62 -3.73 -10.90 11.62
CA SER A 62 -3.92 -9.91 12.68
C SER A 62 -2.66 -9.07 12.90
N GLY A 63 -2.83 -7.95 13.63
CA GLY A 63 -1.74 -7.04 13.98
C GLY A 63 -1.03 -6.45 12.76
N GLU A 64 0.28 -6.24 12.89
CA GLU A 64 1.12 -5.63 11.86
C GLU A 64 1.11 -6.42 10.54
N ILE A 65 1.07 -7.76 10.60
CA ILE A 65 1.05 -8.61 9.40
C ILE A 65 -0.23 -8.40 8.60
N LYS A 66 -1.38 -8.20 9.26
CA LYS A 66 -2.63 -7.85 8.57
C LYS A 66 -2.48 -6.52 7.85
N THR A 67 -1.99 -5.48 8.52
CA THR A 67 -1.78 -4.15 7.93
C THR A 67 -0.85 -4.23 6.72
N GLN A 68 0.27 -4.94 6.84
CA GLN A 68 1.21 -5.17 5.73
C GLN A 68 0.53 -5.86 4.54
N ALA A 69 -0.25 -6.92 4.79
CA ALA A 69 -0.98 -7.64 3.76
C ALA A 69 -2.03 -6.77 3.05
N GLU A 70 -2.74 -5.90 3.78
CA GLU A 70 -3.70 -4.98 3.17
C GLU A 70 -3.01 -3.89 2.33
N ILE A 71 -1.88 -3.35 2.79
CA ILE A 71 -1.07 -2.38 2.02
C ILE A 71 -0.54 -3.02 0.73
N GLN A 72 0.06 -4.21 0.84
CA GLN A 72 0.64 -4.90 -0.30
C GLN A 72 -0.44 -5.34 -1.31
N LEU A 73 -1.58 -5.84 -0.81
CA LEU A 73 -2.75 -6.09 -1.66
C LEU A 73 -3.19 -4.82 -2.40
N GLY A 74 -3.32 -3.69 -1.70
CA GLY A 74 -3.67 -2.41 -2.34
C GLY A 74 -2.67 -1.98 -3.41
N SER A 75 -1.37 -2.12 -3.14
CA SER A 75 -0.31 -1.84 -4.11
C SER A 75 -0.42 -2.74 -5.36
N SER A 76 -0.52 -4.05 -5.16
CA SER A 76 -0.66 -5.04 -6.24
C SER A 76 -1.91 -4.78 -7.09
N LEU A 77 -3.06 -4.46 -6.46
CA LEU A 77 -4.30 -4.15 -7.16
C LEU A 77 -4.15 -2.97 -8.13
N SER A 78 -3.41 -1.93 -7.71
CA SER A 78 -3.16 -0.78 -8.57
C SER A 78 -2.20 -1.08 -9.73
N ILE A 79 -1.34 -2.11 -9.62
CA ILE A 79 -0.49 -2.55 -10.75
C ILE A 79 -1.32 -3.27 -11.81
N ILE A 80 -2.28 -4.10 -11.40
CA ILE A 80 -3.12 -4.87 -12.32
C ILE A 80 -4.32 -4.07 -12.87
N GLY A 81 -4.43 -2.79 -12.51
CA GLY A 81 -5.48 -1.89 -12.99
C GLY A 81 -6.80 -1.93 -12.20
N GLU A 82 -6.84 -2.62 -11.06
CA GLU A 82 -7.98 -2.59 -10.12
C GLU A 82 -7.92 -1.37 -9.18
N ASP A 83 -7.75 -0.17 -9.74
CA ASP A 83 -7.44 1.03 -8.95
C ASP A 83 -8.54 1.42 -7.95
N SER A 84 -9.82 1.23 -8.28
CA SER A 84 -10.91 1.53 -7.34
C SER A 84 -10.83 0.68 -6.07
N SER A 85 -10.51 -0.62 -6.21
CA SER A 85 -10.32 -1.51 -5.07
C SER A 85 -9.03 -1.22 -4.31
N ALA A 86 -7.96 -0.80 -5.01
CA ALA A 86 -6.74 -0.33 -4.39
C ALA A 86 -6.99 0.91 -3.53
N VAL A 87 -7.69 1.92 -4.06
CA VAL A 87 -8.06 3.14 -3.32
C VAL A 87 -8.90 2.79 -2.09
N GLU A 88 -9.91 1.94 -2.22
CA GLU A 88 -10.79 1.56 -1.11
C GLU A 88 -10.00 0.92 0.05
N ILE A 89 -9.16 -0.08 -0.24
CA ILE A 89 -8.41 -0.78 0.80
C ILE A 89 -7.37 0.13 1.45
N LEU A 90 -6.62 0.91 0.66
CA LEU A 90 -5.56 1.78 1.16
C LEU A 90 -6.12 2.95 2.00
N ASP A 91 -7.24 3.53 1.59
CA ASP A 91 -7.95 4.57 2.34
C ASP A 91 -8.52 4.04 3.66
N ARG A 92 -9.04 2.81 3.67
CA ARG A 92 -9.45 2.14 4.92
C ARG A 92 -8.26 1.93 5.84
N VAL A 93 -7.18 1.30 5.36
CA VAL A 93 -5.99 1.00 6.16
C VAL A 93 -5.40 2.28 6.74
N TYR A 94 -5.26 3.33 5.93
CA TYR A 94 -4.74 4.60 6.42
C TYR A 94 -5.62 5.20 7.53
N ARG A 95 -6.94 5.20 7.39
CA ARG A 95 -7.84 5.71 8.44
C ARG A 95 -7.78 4.89 9.74
N GLU A 96 -7.58 3.58 9.64
CA GLU A 96 -7.50 2.69 10.81
C GLU A 96 -6.15 2.77 11.53
N THR A 97 -5.07 3.04 10.80
CA THR A 97 -3.70 2.89 11.32
C THR A 97 -2.90 4.18 11.40
N ASN A 98 -3.29 5.21 10.63
CA ASN A 98 -2.49 6.39 10.32
C ASN A 98 -1.11 6.07 9.74
N ASP A 99 -0.91 4.88 9.16
CA ASP A 99 0.39 4.47 8.62
C ASP A 99 0.72 5.25 7.33
N PRO A 100 1.84 6.01 7.29
CA PRO A 100 2.23 6.78 6.11
C PRO A 100 2.48 5.92 4.85
N ALA A 101 2.82 4.64 4.98
CA ALA A 101 2.99 3.76 3.83
C ALA A 101 1.65 3.52 3.12
N ALA A 102 0.57 3.29 3.87
CA ALA A 102 -0.78 3.15 3.31
C ALA A 102 -1.20 4.43 2.56
N LEU A 103 -0.90 5.60 3.13
CA LEU A 103 -1.16 6.89 2.50
C LEU A 103 -0.37 7.08 1.19
N ALA A 104 0.91 6.71 1.19
CA ALA A 104 1.76 6.84 0.01
C ALA A 104 1.22 6.00 -1.15
N PHE A 105 0.87 4.74 -0.88
CA PHE A 105 0.25 3.88 -1.88
C PHE A 105 -1.15 4.38 -2.30
N LEU A 106 -1.94 4.94 -1.37
CA LEU A 106 -3.23 5.55 -1.70
C LEU A 106 -3.06 6.69 -2.72
N CYS A 107 -2.08 7.56 -2.52
CA CYS A 107 -1.77 8.65 -3.47
C CYS A 107 -1.38 8.11 -4.85
N ILE A 108 -0.62 7.02 -4.92
CA ILE A 108 -0.26 6.37 -6.20
C ILE A 108 -1.50 5.79 -6.89
N ALA A 109 -2.36 5.10 -6.13
CA ALA A 109 -3.60 4.53 -6.68
C ALA A 109 -4.55 5.62 -7.20
N LEU A 110 -4.70 6.73 -6.46
CA LEU A 110 -5.48 7.90 -6.89
C LEU A 110 -4.89 8.54 -8.16
N TYR A 111 -3.56 8.64 -8.27
CA TYR A 111 -2.93 9.15 -9.48
C TYR A 111 -3.22 8.25 -10.70
N ARG A 112 -3.10 6.93 -10.54
CA ARG A 112 -3.35 5.94 -11.60
C ARG A 112 -4.82 5.90 -12.03
N SER A 113 -5.74 6.07 -11.09
CA SER A 113 -7.18 6.16 -11.38
C SER A 113 -7.59 7.49 -12.05
N GLY A 114 -6.66 8.42 -12.30
CA GLY A 114 -6.92 9.73 -12.89
C GLY A 114 -7.40 10.78 -11.87
N GLU A 115 -7.53 10.43 -10.59
CA GLU A 115 -7.90 11.32 -9.47
C GLU A 115 -6.70 12.16 -9.00
N ILE A 116 -5.97 12.76 -9.95
CA ILE A 116 -4.68 13.44 -9.73
C ILE A 116 -4.80 14.56 -8.70
N LYS A 117 -5.91 15.33 -8.75
CA LYS A 117 -6.17 16.42 -7.81
C LYS A 117 -6.35 15.90 -6.38
N LYS A 118 -7.07 14.79 -6.22
CA LYS A 118 -7.25 14.12 -4.93
C LYS A 118 -5.92 13.57 -4.41
N ALA A 119 -5.12 12.94 -5.27
CA ALA A 119 -3.78 12.47 -4.91
C ALA A 119 -2.89 13.62 -4.38
N LEU A 120 -2.86 14.76 -5.08
CA LEU A 120 -2.09 15.94 -4.67
C LEU A 120 -2.60 16.51 -3.34
N LYS A 121 -3.92 16.63 -3.19
CA LYS A 121 -4.55 17.10 -1.96
C LYS A 121 -4.17 16.24 -0.75
N THR A 122 -4.27 14.92 -0.91
CA THR A 122 -3.93 13.95 0.12
C THR A 122 -2.45 14.03 0.52
N ALA A 123 -1.54 14.03 -0.45
CA ALA A 123 -0.10 14.07 -0.18
C ALA A 123 0.33 15.38 0.50
N LEU A 124 -0.10 16.53 -0.04
CA LEU A 124 0.26 17.83 0.54
C LEU A 124 -0.39 18.06 1.89
N GLY A 125 -1.63 17.61 2.09
CA GLY A 125 -2.31 17.66 3.39
C GLY A 125 -1.49 16.95 4.47
N PHE A 126 -0.98 15.74 4.17
CA PHE A 126 -0.11 15.01 5.08
C PHE A 126 1.22 15.73 5.33
N ILE A 127 1.89 16.23 4.29
CA ILE A 127 3.14 16.97 4.42
C ILE A 127 2.93 18.19 5.33
N ILE A 128 1.91 19.01 5.08
CA ILE A 128 1.58 20.19 5.89
C ILE A 128 1.31 19.80 7.35
N SER A 129 0.61 18.68 7.58
CA SER A 129 0.30 18.19 8.93
C SER A 129 1.51 17.66 9.71
N SER A 130 2.62 17.33 9.03
CA SER A 130 3.84 16.84 9.68
C SER A 130 4.57 17.94 10.47
N GLU A 131 4.26 19.21 10.19
CA GLU A 131 4.84 20.40 10.85
C GLU A 131 6.38 20.43 10.87
N GLN A 132 7.02 19.77 9.91
CA GLN A 132 8.48 19.71 9.79
C GLN A 132 9.08 20.99 9.20
N GLY A 133 10.22 21.44 9.74
CA GLY A 133 10.96 22.59 9.20
C GLY A 133 10.15 23.87 9.20
N LEU A 134 10.12 24.59 8.06
CA LEU A 134 9.40 25.86 7.91
C LEU A 134 7.90 25.68 7.60
N LEU A 135 7.37 24.45 7.57
CA LEU A 135 5.97 24.20 7.24
C LEU A 135 4.97 24.95 8.14
N PRO A 136 5.19 25.11 9.47
CA PRO A 136 4.28 25.88 10.32
C PRO A 136 4.10 27.33 9.86
N GLU A 137 5.17 28.00 9.42
CA GLU A 137 5.16 29.39 8.95
C GLU A 137 4.35 29.55 7.65
N TYR A 138 4.38 28.53 6.78
CA TYR A 138 3.68 28.54 5.50
C TYR A 138 2.32 27.81 5.52
N LYS A 139 1.91 27.23 6.66
CA LYS A 139 0.71 26.38 6.78
C LYS A 139 -0.55 27.06 6.23
N ARG A 140 -0.74 28.33 6.55
CA ARG A 140 -1.92 29.11 6.11
C ARG A 140 -1.98 29.22 4.58
N VAL A 141 -0.89 29.65 3.94
CA VAL A 141 -0.87 29.87 2.49
C VAL A 141 -0.90 28.55 1.72
N LEU A 142 -0.20 27.52 2.21
CA LEU A 142 -0.24 26.19 1.62
C LEU A 142 -1.64 25.58 1.68
N SER A 143 -2.36 25.78 2.79
CA SER A 143 -3.76 25.32 2.93
C SER A 143 -4.70 26.06 1.96
N GLN A 144 -4.43 27.33 1.66
CA GLN A 144 -5.21 28.09 0.67
C GLN A 144 -5.00 27.53 -0.74
N TYR A 145 -3.76 27.32 -1.17
CA TYR A 145 -3.47 26.70 -2.47
C TYR A 145 -4.06 25.29 -2.59
N LEU A 146 -4.07 24.53 -1.49
CA LEU A 146 -4.67 23.20 -1.49
C LEU A 146 -6.18 23.22 -1.79
N ASN A 147 -6.88 24.27 -1.34
CA ASN A 147 -8.31 24.44 -1.62
C ASN A 147 -8.58 24.83 -3.08
N GLU A 148 -7.63 25.45 -3.77
CA GLU A 148 -7.73 25.81 -5.19
C GLU A 148 -7.60 24.60 -6.13
N VAL A 149 -6.97 23.52 -5.67
CA VAL A 149 -6.86 22.23 -6.39
C VAL A 149 -8.24 21.55 -6.42
N THR A 150 -9.21 22.12 -7.13
CA THR A 150 -10.64 21.72 -7.13
C THR A 150 -10.90 20.34 -7.69
#